data_AF-A0A1Y1QN92-F1
#
_entry.id   AF-A0A1Y1QN92-F1
#
_cell.length_a   1.000
_cell.length_b   1.000
_cell.length_c   1.000
_cell.angle_alpha   90.00
_cell.angle_beta   90.00
_cell.angle_gamma   90.00
#
_symmetry.space_group_name_H-M   'P 1'
#
loop_
_entity.id
_entity.type
_entity.pdbx_description
1 polymer ?
#
loop_
_entity_poly.entity_id
_entity_poly.type
_entity_poly.pdbx_seq_one_letter_code
_entity_poly.pdbx_strand_id
1 'polypeptide(L)'
;MSNIKGKGHCQSCQIRHLSIFAQLPIDRLVEIQVFQPSVVVYAPDETVYHQGDSALNAFTLRKGLIKLTKTLPNGRTQIVRVLRTGDLFG
;
A
#
# COMPACT_ATOMS: atom_id res chain seq x y z
N MET A 1 -1.48 14.65 7.28
CA MET A 1 -2.74 14.09 7.81
C MET A 1 -3.37 13.29 6.69
N SER A 2 -3.20 11.97 6.73
CA SER A 2 -3.69 11.06 5.70
C SER A 2 -5.22 11.13 5.60
N ASN A 3 -5.73 11.46 4.43
CA ASN A 3 -7.14 11.74 4.23
C ASN A 3 -7.84 10.47 3.73
N ILE A 4 -8.64 9.82 4.57
CA ILE A 4 -9.41 8.63 4.18
C ILE A 4 -10.47 9.06 3.16
N LYS A 5 -10.41 8.50 1.96
CA LYS A 5 -11.33 8.81 0.85
C LYS A 5 -12.44 7.79 0.67
N GLY A 6 -12.36 6.64 1.34
CA GLY A 6 -13.41 5.62 1.30
C GLY A 6 -12.91 4.25 1.75
N LYS A 7 -13.68 3.22 1.41
CA LYS A 7 -13.31 1.81 1.65
C LYS A 7 -13.05 1.09 0.33
N GLY A 8 -12.10 0.17 0.36
CA GLY A 8 -11.71 -0.63 -0.78
C GLY A 8 -12.69 -1.79 -1.01
N HIS A 9 -12.95 -2.08 -2.27
CA HIS A 9 -13.71 -3.24 -2.69
C HIS A 9 -12.89 -4.03 -3.71
N CYS A 10 -12.42 -5.23 -3.35
CA CYS A 10 -11.43 -5.96 -4.16
C CYS A 10 -12.04 -6.46 -5.48
N GLN A 11 -13.32 -6.84 -5.48
CA GLN A 11 -14.01 -7.33 -6.67
C GLN A 11 -14.14 -6.25 -7.77
N SER A 12 -14.37 -4.99 -7.41
CA SER A 12 -14.48 -3.85 -8.34
C SER A 12 -13.20 -3.03 -8.43
N CYS A 13 -12.10 -3.49 -7.84
CA CYS A 13 -10.84 -2.76 -7.83
C CYS A 13 -10.15 -2.85 -9.20
N GLN A 14 -10.00 -1.71 -9.87
CA GLN A 14 -9.40 -1.64 -11.22
C GLN A 14 -7.96 -2.17 -11.28
N ILE A 15 -7.22 -2.08 -10.16
CA ILE A 15 -5.84 -2.54 -10.07
C ILE A 15 -5.71 -3.96 -9.49
N ARG A 16 -6.80 -4.70 -9.27
CA ARG A 16 -6.76 -6.05 -8.66
C ARG A 16 -5.80 -6.99 -9.39
N HIS A 17 -5.77 -6.94 -10.71
CA HIS A 17 -4.89 -7.78 -11.54
C HIS A 17 -3.40 -7.54 -11.28
N LEU A 18 -3.03 -6.44 -10.62
CA LEU A 18 -1.65 -6.10 -10.23
C LEU A 18 -1.38 -6.29 -8.73
N SER A 19 -2.41 -6.56 -7.91
CA SER A 19 -2.28 -6.64 -6.46
C SER A 19 -2.01 -8.07 -5.98
N ILE A 20 -1.73 -8.22 -4.67
CA ILE A 20 -1.57 -9.54 -4.04
C ILE A 20 -2.79 -10.45 -4.19
N PHE A 21 -3.98 -9.89 -4.47
CA PHE A 21 -5.22 -10.65 -4.65
C PHE A 21 -5.56 -10.94 -6.12
N ALA A 22 -4.62 -10.73 -7.05
CA ALA A 22 -4.84 -10.98 -8.48
C ALA A 22 -5.28 -12.42 -8.77
N GLN A 23 -4.67 -13.38 -8.08
CA GLN A 23 -4.91 -14.81 -8.29
C GLN A 23 -5.99 -15.40 -7.37
N LEU A 24 -6.55 -14.60 -6.45
CA LEU A 24 -7.58 -15.09 -5.54
C LEU A 24 -8.92 -15.22 -6.31
N PRO A 25 -9.54 -16.41 -6.36
CA PRO A 25 -10.83 -16.61 -7.03
C PRO A 25 -11.95 -15.72 -6.49
N ILE A 26 -12.97 -15.43 -7.31
CA ILE A 26 -14.04 -14.47 -6.98
C ILE A 26 -14.85 -14.92 -5.75
N ASP A 27 -15.14 -16.21 -5.65
CA ASP A 27 -15.81 -16.83 -4.50
C ASP A 27 -15.03 -16.65 -3.20
N ARG A 28 -13.69 -16.65 -3.27
CA ARG A 28 -12.80 -16.39 -2.11
C ARG A 28 -12.63 -14.89 -1.81
N LEU A 29 -12.98 -13.99 -2.74
CA LEU A 29 -12.92 -12.54 -2.47
C LEU A 29 -13.90 -12.11 -1.37
N VAL A 30 -15.04 -12.80 -1.26
CA VAL A 30 -16.07 -12.47 -0.26
C VAL A 30 -15.50 -12.56 1.16
N GLU A 31 -14.63 -13.54 1.41
CA GLU A 31 -13.96 -13.75 2.71
C GLU A 31 -13.08 -12.55 3.08
N ILE A 32 -12.34 -11.99 2.12
CA ILE A 32 -11.47 -10.84 2.36
C ILE A 32 -12.21 -9.50 2.28
N GLN A 33 -13.39 -9.46 1.64
CA GLN A 33 -14.14 -8.22 1.47
C GLN A 33 -14.61 -7.64 2.81
N VAL A 34 -14.75 -8.50 3.83
CA VAL A 34 -15.06 -8.10 5.22
C VAL A 34 -14.03 -7.14 5.80
N PHE A 35 -12.75 -7.22 5.41
CA PHE A 35 -11.72 -6.31 5.90
C PHE A 35 -11.95 -4.85 5.50
N GLN A 36 -12.71 -4.60 4.42
CA GLN A 36 -13.06 -3.27 3.89
C GLN A 36 -11.92 -2.23 4.02
N PRO A 37 -10.74 -2.49 3.42
CA PRO A 37 -9.53 -1.72 3.73
C PRO A 37 -9.73 -0.24 3.41
N SER A 38 -9.33 0.64 4.33
CA SER A 38 -9.39 2.08 4.11
C SER A 38 -8.58 2.49 2.88
N VAL A 39 -9.17 3.33 2.04
CA VAL A 39 -8.47 3.98 0.93
C VAL A 39 -7.98 5.34 1.43
N VAL A 40 -6.67 5.48 1.50
CA VAL A 40 -6.01 6.66 2.06
C VAL A 40 -5.27 7.40 0.96
N VAL A 41 -5.28 8.73 1.01
CA VAL A 41 -4.51 9.59 0.11
C VAL A 41 -3.49 10.38 0.93
N TYR A 42 -2.28 10.43 0.38
CA TYR A 42 -1.14 11.17 0.90
C TYR A 42 -0.81 12.32 -0.05
N ALA A 43 -0.40 13.46 0.49
CA ALA A 43 0.15 14.55 -0.31
C ALA A 43 1.56 14.18 -0.82
N PRO A 44 2.06 14.84 -1.88
CA PRO A 44 3.47 14.74 -2.25
C PRO A 44 4.37 14.99 -1.03
N ASP A 45 5.44 14.19 -0.93
CA ASP A 45 6.43 14.21 0.16
C ASP A 45 5.89 13.86 1.56
N GLU A 46 4.61 13.50 1.70
CA GLU A 46 4.07 12.97 2.95
C GLU A 46 4.55 11.54 3.20
N THR A 47 4.98 11.26 4.44
CA THR A 47 5.48 9.93 4.83
C THR A 47 4.32 8.98 5.14
N VAL A 48 4.38 7.76 4.60
CA VAL A 48 3.38 6.71 4.87
C VAL A 48 3.64 5.99 6.19
N TYR A 49 4.90 5.61 6.43
CA TYR A 49 5.41 5.01 7.68
C TYR A 49 6.92 5.24 7.80
N HIS A 50 7.46 5.06 9.00
CA HIS A 50 8.90 5.17 9.28
C HIS A 50 9.56 3.80 9.48
N GLN A 51 10.86 3.74 9.22
CA GLN A 51 11.67 2.56 9.53
C GLN A 51 11.68 2.32 11.05
N GLY A 52 11.30 1.11 11.46
CA GLY A 52 11.25 0.71 12.86
C GLY A 52 9.87 0.83 13.51
N ASP A 53 8.89 1.41 12.80
CA ASP A 53 7.50 1.38 13.26
C ASP A 53 6.98 -0.06 13.36
N SER A 54 6.07 -0.30 14.30
CA SER A 54 5.37 -1.58 14.39
C SER A 54 4.61 -1.87 13.10
N ALA A 55 4.83 -3.05 12.52
CA ALA A 55 4.20 -3.48 11.27
C ALA A 55 2.74 -3.91 11.49
N LEU A 56 1.86 -2.93 11.69
CA LEU A 56 0.44 -3.15 11.97
C LEU A 56 -0.43 -3.18 10.70
N ASN A 57 0.07 -2.67 9.59
CA ASN A 57 -0.70 -2.51 8.35
C ASN A 57 0.13 -2.93 7.13
N ALA A 58 -0.54 -3.52 6.14
CA ALA A 58 -0.01 -3.73 4.80
C ALA A 58 -0.79 -2.88 3.80
N PHE A 59 -0.10 -2.40 2.77
CA PHE A 59 -0.61 -1.41 1.83
C PHE A 59 -0.45 -1.89 0.40
N THR A 60 -1.44 -1.62 -0.44
CA THR A 60 -1.32 -1.75 -1.90
C THR A 60 -1.36 -0.37 -2.54
N LEU A 61 -0.34 -0.01 -3.32
CA LEU A 61 -0.29 1.28 -3.99
C LEU A 61 -1.31 1.31 -5.14
N ARG A 62 -2.35 2.15 -5.03
CA ARG A 62 -3.40 2.26 -6.06
C ARG A 62 -3.07 3.23 -7.18
N LYS A 63 -2.32 4.29 -6.89
CA LYS A 63 -1.96 5.34 -7.85
C LYS A 63 -0.77 6.14 -7.33
N GLY A 64 0.14 6.51 -8.23
CA GLY A 64 1.31 7.34 -7.92
C GLY A 64 2.60 6.52 -7.84
N LEU A 65 3.59 7.10 -7.16
CA LEU A 65 4.90 6.50 -6.92
C LEU A 65 5.28 6.71 -5.46
N ILE A 66 5.93 5.73 -4.85
CA ILE A 66 6.49 5.85 -3.49
C ILE A 66 7.97 5.49 -3.55
N LYS A 67 8.79 6.35 -2.96
CA LYS A 67 10.22 6.10 -2.77
C LYS A 67 10.40 5.43 -1.40
N LEU A 68 10.74 4.14 -1.40
CA LEU A 68 11.11 3.45 -0.16
C LEU A 68 12.59 3.70 0.12
N THR A 69 12.88 4.21 1.31
CA THR A 69 14.23 4.56 1.73
C THR A 69 14.62 3.88 3.02
N LYS A 70 15.92 3.65 3.19
CA LYS A 70 16.52 3.18 4.43
C LYS A 70 17.56 4.18 4.92
N THR A 71 17.59 4.42 6.22
CA THR A 71 18.69 5.15 6.87
C THR A 71 19.82 4.16 7.19
N LEU A 72 21.01 4.45 6.68
CA LEU A 72 22.22 3.66 6.91
C LEU A 72 22.87 4.01 8.25
N PRO A 73 23.73 3.15 8.82
CA PRO A 73 24.40 3.42 10.09
C PRO A 73 25.22 4.71 10.13
N ASN A 74 25.70 5.18 8.97
CA ASN A 74 26.43 6.45 8.83
C ASN A 74 25.51 7.67 8.63
N GLY A 75 24.20 7.52 8.81
CA GLY A 75 23.21 8.60 8.68
C GLY A 75 22.78 8.91 7.25
N ARG A 76 23.35 8.26 6.22
CA ARG A 76 22.93 8.47 4.83
C ARG A 76 21.62 7.76 4.52
N THR A 77 20.81 8.37 3.64
CA THR A 77 19.59 7.76 3.10
C THR A 77 19.87 7.06 1.78
N GLN A 78 19.37 5.82 1.63
CA GLN A 78 19.43 5.06 0.38
C GLN A 78 18.02 4.75 -0.11
N ILE A 79 17.76 4.98 -1.40
CA ILE A 79 16.55 4.48 -2.07
C ILE A 79 16.73 2.99 -2.29
N VAL A 80 15.88 2.17 -1.66
CA VAL A 80 15.93 0.71 -1.80
C VAL A 80 14.94 0.21 -2.85
N ARG A 81 13.84 0.93 -3.07
CA ARG A 81 12.83 0.59 -4.07
C ARG A 81 12.03 1.83 -4.47
N VAL A 82 11.58 1.86 -5.71
CA VAL A 82 10.52 2.76 -6.17
C VAL A 82 9.28 1.90 -6.42
N LEU A 83 8.25 2.10 -5.60
CA LEU A 83 7.00 1.36 -5.66
C LEU A 83 6.08 1.97 -6.72
N ARG A 84 5.39 1.10 -7.46
CA ARG A 84 4.43 1.43 -8.52
C ARG A 84 3.05 0.86 -8.21
N THR A 85 2.06 1.27 -9.00
CA THR A 85 0.69 0.77 -8.90
C THR A 85 0.64 -0.77 -8.85
N GLY A 86 -0.07 -1.32 -7.86
CA GLY A 86 -0.18 -2.75 -7.60
C GLY A 86 0.80 -3.27 -6.54
N ASP A 87 1.91 -2.56 -6.30
CA ASP A 87 2.91 -3.00 -5.32
C ASP A 87 2.32 -3.10 -3.91
N LEU A 88 2.61 -4.23 -3.27
CA LEU A 88 2.43 -4.45 -1.84
C LEU A 88 3.65 -3.95 -1.06
N PHE A 89 3.41 -3.20 0.01
CA PHE A 89 4.44 -2.65 0.89
C PHE A 89 3.89 -2.42 2.31
N GLY A 90 4.78 -2.19 3.27
CA GLY A 90 4.45 -2.13 4.69
C GLY A 90 5.40 -3.00 5.48
#